data_AF-A0A6B3GDU0-F1
#
_entry.id   AF-A0A6B3GDU0-F1
#
_cell.length_a   1.000
_cell.length_b   1.000
_cell.length_c   1.000
_cell.angle_alpha   90.00
_cell.angle_beta   90.00
_cell.angle_gamma   90.00
#
_symmetry.space_group_name_H-M   'P 1'
#
loop_
_entity.id
_entity.type
_entity.pdbx_description
1 polymer ?
#
loop_
_entity_poly.entity_id
_entity_poly.type
_entity_poly.pdbx_seq_one_letter_code
_entity_poly.pdbx_strand_id
1 'polypeptide(L)'
;MLLAELAQVSLEVAATSARSKKVALLAGLFRDAGPEDVPVVIPYLAGRLPQGRIGVGWRSLGAPVEPAAEPTLTVTGVDAGLTALAAVSGPGSQARRKEHLRALFAAATEDEQRFLRALLTGEVRQGALDAVAADALARAADAP
;
A
#
# COMPACT_ATOMS: atom_id res chain seq x y z
N MET A 1 9.24 2.03 7.36
CA MET A 1 8.60 3.34 7.12
C MET A 1 7.10 3.29 7.47
N LEU A 2 6.45 4.44 7.68
CA LEU A 2 5.00 4.49 7.95
C LEU A 2 4.20 4.26 6.65
N LEU A 3 3.01 3.66 6.78
CA LEU A 3 2.09 3.50 5.67
C LEU A 3 1.58 4.87 5.17
N ALA A 4 1.37 5.82 6.08
CA ALA A 4 0.97 7.19 5.74
C ALA A 4 1.93 7.88 4.76
N GLU A 5 3.24 7.72 4.92
CA GLU A 5 4.25 8.29 4.02
C GLU A 5 4.11 7.71 2.60
N LEU A 6 3.91 6.41 2.49
CA LEU A 6 3.65 5.73 1.22
C LEU A 6 2.32 6.19 0.60
N ALA A 7 1.26 6.28 1.40
CA ALA A 7 -0.07 6.71 0.95
C ALA A 7 -0.04 8.15 0.41
N GLN A 8 0.67 9.06 1.10
CA GLN A 8 0.83 10.44 0.66
C GLN A 8 1.58 10.52 -0.67
N VAL A 9 2.71 9.83 -0.82
CA VAL A 9 3.47 9.82 -2.09
C VAL A 9 2.60 9.25 -3.22
N SER A 10 1.84 8.19 -2.96
CA SER A 10 0.91 7.61 -3.93
C SER A 10 -0.14 8.63 -4.41
N LEU A 11 -0.73 9.40 -3.49
CA LEU A 11 -1.68 10.47 -3.80
C LEU A 11 -1.05 11.58 -4.63
N GLU A 12 0.14 12.06 -4.26
CA GLU A 12 0.84 13.12 -4.99
C GLU A 12 1.22 12.71 -6.41
N VAL A 13 1.68 11.47 -6.58
CA VAL A 13 2.02 10.88 -7.89
C VAL A 13 0.76 10.73 -8.76
N ALA A 14 -0.38 10.39 -8.16
CA ALA A 14 -1.66 10.30 -8.86
C ALA A 14 -2.21 11.69 -9.27
N ALA A 15 -1.99 12.71 -8.44
CA ALA A 15 -2.48 14.07 -8.66
C ALA A 15 -1.68 14.85 -9.72
N THR A 16 -0.40 14.51 -9.94
CA THR A 16 0.43 15.20 -10.92
C THR A 16 0.39 14.54 -12.31
N SER A 17 0.46 15.36 -13.38
CA SER A 17 0.66 14.90 -14.76
C SER A 17 2.13 14.96 -15.20
N ALA A 18 2.98 15.68 -14.47
CA ALA A 18 4.38 15.88 -14.85
C ALA A 18 5.23 14.64 -14.53
N ARG A 19 5.72 13.95 -15.57
CA ARG A 19 6.58 12.76 -15.43
C ARG A 19 7.78 13.01 -14.52
N SER A 20 8.50 14.12 -14.71
CA SER A 20 9.68 14.47 -13.91
C SER A 20 9.36 14.62 -12.42
N LYS A 21 8.20 15.19 -12.07
CA LYS A 21 7.74 15.30 -10.69
C LYS A 21 7.44 13.93 -10.08
N LYS A 22 6.79 13.03 -10.84
CA LYS A 22 6.55 11.65 -10.38
C LYS A 22 7.87 10.92 -10.10
N VAL A 23 8.84 11.02 -11.01
CA VAL A 23 10.17 10.44 -10.82
C VAL A 23 10.82 10.98 -9.54
N ALA A 24 10.76 12.28 -9.30
CA ALA A 24 11.36 12.89 -8.10
C ALA A 24 10.69 12.41 -6.79
N LEU A 25 9.36 12.35 -6.76
CA LEU A 25 8.59 11.87 -5.60
C LEU A 25 8.92 10.40 -5.29
N LEU A 26 8.88 9.54 -6.30
CA LEU A 26 9.20 8.12 -6.14
C LEU A 26 10.67 7.90 -5.75
N ALA A 27 11.60 8.67 -6.32
CA ALA A 27 13.01 8.57 -5.96
C ALA A 27 13.25 9.01 -4.50
N GLY A 28 12.50 10.00 -4.00
CA GLY A 28 12.51 10.36 -2.58
C GLY A 28 12.06 9.19 -1.71
N LEU A 29 10.87 8.66 -2.00
CA LEU A 29 10.32 7.50 -1.31
C LEU A 29 11.28 6.30 -1.27
N PHE A 30 11.96 6.00 -2.39
CA PHE A 30 12.90 4.88 -2.44
C PHE A 30 14.19 5.12 -1.66
N ARG A 31 14.61 6.37 -1.43
CA ARG A 31 15.75 6.68 -0.55
C ARG A 31 15.37 6.56 0.92
N ASP A 32 14.14 6.93 1.26
CA ASP A 32 13.65 6.92 2.64
C ASP A 32 13.19 5.51 3.07
N ALA A 33 12.84 4.64 2.12
CA ALA A 33 12.51 3.25 2.38
C ALA A 33 13.75 2.46 2.82
N GLY A 34 13.70 1.89 4.03
CA GLY A 34 14.72 0.97 4.52
C GLY A 34 14.77 -0.33 3.71
N PRO A 35 15.87 -1.09 3.78
CA PRO A 35 16.02 -2.36 3.06
C PRO A 35 14.92 -3.38 3.38
N GLU A 36 14.31 -3.30 4.56
CA GLU A 36 13.17 -4.10 4.99
C GLU A 36 11.83 -3.69 4.37
N ASP A 37 11.69 -2.41 3.99
CA ASP A 37 10.44 -1.88 3.41
C ASP A 37 10.41 -2.03 1.88
N VAL A 38 11.57 -1.95 1.22
CA VAL A 38 11.72 -1.98 -0.25
C VAL A 38 10.98 -3.16 -0.91
N PRO A 39 11.06 -4.41 -0.40
CA PRO A 39 10.35 -5.55 -0.97
C PRO A 39 8.82 -5.40 -0.98
N VAL A 40 8.26 -4.51 -0.16
CA VAL A 40 6.82 -4.28 -0.02
C VAL A 40 6.39 -2.99 -0.73
N VAL A 41 7.14 -1.90 -0.55
CA VAL A 41 6.84 -0.57 -1.12
C VAL A 41 6.70 -0.63 -2.64
N ILE A 42 7.64 -1.28 -3.33
CA ILE A 42 7.63 -1.35 -4.80
C ILE A 42 6.39 -2.10 -5.33
N PRO A 43 6.07 -3.32 -4.87
CA PRO A 43 4.82 -3.99 -5.25
C PRO A 43 3.58 -3.16 -4.94
N TYR A 44 3.50 -2.53 -3.77
CA TYR A 44 2.33 -1.75 -3.36
C TYR A 44 2.08 -0.56 -4.30
N LEU A 45 3.13 0.17 -4.70
CA LEU A 45 3.03 1.24 -5.69
C LEU A 45 2.61 0.74 -7.08
N ALA A 46 3.01 -0.49 -7.43
CA ALA A 46 2.56 -1.16 -8.66
C ALA A 46 1.13 -1.74 -8.53
N GLY A 47 0.45 -1.52 -7.40
CA GLY A 47 -0.89 -2.04 -7.15
C GLY A 47 -0.93 -3.55 -6.95
N ARG A 48 0.14 -4.12 -6.43
CA ARG A 48 0.29 -5.55 -6.22
C ARG A 48 0.63 -5.84 -4.77
N LEU A 49 -0.02 -6.86 -4.24
CA LEU A 49 0.35 -7.45 -2.96
C LEU A 49 1.45 -8.50 -3.19
N PRO A 50 2.53 -8.51 -2.38
CA PRO A 50 3.55 -9.57 -2.43
C PRO A 50 2.95 -10.98 -2.30
N GLN A 51 1.86 -11.12 -1.56
CA GLN A 51 1.15 -12.39 -1.33
C GLN A 51 0.25 -12.80 -2.51
N GLY A 52 0.11 -11.95 -3.53
CA GLY A 52 -0.82 -12.15 -4.63
C GLY A 52 -2.29 -11.99 -4.21
N ARG A 53 -3.16 -12.87 -4.71
CA ARG A 53 -4.60 -12.80 -4.43
C ARG A 53 -4.91 -13.37 -3.04
N ILE A 54 -5.21 -12.49 -2.09
CA ILE A 54 -5.53 -12.88 -0.71
C ILE A 54 -7.02 -13.18 -0.47
N GLY A 55 -7.85 -13.23 -1.52
CA GLY A 55 -9.28 -13.59 -1.42
C GLY A 55 -10.15 -12.53 -0.73
N VAL A 56 -9.69 -11.28 -0.70
CA VAL A 56 -10.45 -10.11 -0.23
C VAL A 56 -11.08 -9.46 -1.46
N GLY A 57 -12.41 -9.40 -1.49
CA GLY A 57 -13.16 -8.72 -2.55
C GLY A 57 -13.81 -7.44 -2.03
N TRP A 58 -14.39 -6.64 -2.93
CA TRP A 58 -15.11 -5.41 -2.58
C TRP A 58 -16.18 -5.62 -1.49
N ARG A 59 -16.84 -6.80 -1.48
CA ARG A 59 -17.84 -7.18 -0.47
C ARG A 59 -17.26 -7.36 0.93
N SER A 60 -15.98 -7.71 1.02
CA SER A 60 -15.27 -7.95 2.28
C SER A 60 -14.83 -6.63 2.94
N LEU A 61 -14.70 -5.56 2.16
CA LEU A 61 -14.37 -4.20 2.63
C LEU A 61 -15.54 -3.48 3.30
N GLY A 62 -16.73 -4.09 3.26
CA GLY A 62 -17.84 -3.86 4.19
C GLY A 62 -18.32 -2.42 4.33
N ALA A 63 -18.87 -2.14 5.51
CA ALA A 63 -19.32 -0.82 5.93
C ALA A 63 -18.12 0.11 6.21
N PRO A 64 -18.32 1.44 6.16
CA PRO A 64 -17.31 2.40 6.59
C PRO A 64 -16.77 2.07 7.98
N VAL A 65 -15.46 2.25 8.17
CA VAL A 65 -14.77 2.09 9.45
C VAL A 65 -14.19 3.45 9.82
N GLU A 66 -14.45 3.89 11.04
CA GLU A 66 -13.91 5.16 11.55
C GLU A 66 -12.37 5.13 11.47
N PRO A 67 -11.73 6.14 10.85
CA PRO A 67 -10.28 6.20 10.74
C PRO A 67 -9.61 6.53 12.07
N ALA A 68 -8.37 6.08 12.22
CA ALA A 68 -7.49 6.54 13.30
C ALA A 68 -7.12 8.01 13.11
N ALA A 69 -6.92 8.72 14.22
CA ALA A 69 -6.52 10.13 14.20
C ALA A 69 -5.03 10.33 13.85
N GLU A 70 -4.18 9.36 14.19
CA GLU A 70 -2.74 9.44 14.00
C GLU A 70 -2.23 8.19 13.27
N PRO A 71 -1.22 8.33 12.39
CA PRO A 71 -0.66 7.21 11.66
C PRO A 71 0.27 6.38 12.54
N THR A 72 -0.07 5.12 12.73
CA THR A 72 0.75 4.16 13.50
C THR A 72 1.14 2.92 12.69
N LEU A 73 0.54 2.73 11.52
CA LEU A 73 0.79 1.55 10.70
C LEU A 73 2.13 1.68 9.97
N THR A 74 2.92 0.61 10.00
CA THR A 74 4.11 0.47 9.16
C THR A 74 3.79 -0.33 7.91
N VAL A 75 4.53 -0.09 6.83
CA VAL A 75 4.38 -0.84 5.58
C VAL A 75 4.59 -2.35 5.82
N THR A 76 5.65 -2.72 6.52
CA THR A 76 5.96 -4.12 6.86
C THR A 76 4.95 -4.74 7.83
N GLY A 77 4.42 -3.99 8.78
CA GLY A 77 3.39 -4.46 9.71
C GLY A 77 2.07 -4.78 9.01
N VAL A 78 1.67 -3.91 8.07
CA VAL A 78 0.50 -4.13 7.21
C VAL A 78 0.71 -5.38 6.35
N ASP A 79 1.89 -5.52 5.73
CA ASP A 79 2.22 -6.67 4.88
C ASP A 79 2.19 -8.00 5.63
N ALA A 80 2.73 -8.03 6.85
CA ALA A 80 2.64 -9.17 7.74
C ALA A 80 1.17 -9.50 8.09
N GLY A 81 0.36 -8.48 8.37
CA GLY A 81 -1.07 -8.63 8.63
C GLY A 81 -1.84 -9.20 7.43
N LEU A 82 -1.55 -8.74 6.21
CA LEU A 82 -2.15 -9.25 4.98
C LEU A 82 -1.68 -10.69 4.67
N THR A 83 -0.43 -11.01 4.99
CA THR A 83 0.10 -12.39 4.91
C THR A 83 -0.64 -13.33 5.85
N ALA A 84 -0.84 -12.93 7.11
CA ALA A 84 -1.62 -13.70 8.07
C ALA A 84 -3.07 -13.89 7.60
N LEU A 85 -3.68 -12.83 7.04
CA LEU A 85 -5.03 -12.87 6.47
C LEU A 85 -5.14 -13.87 5.31
N ALA A 86 -4.16 -13.90 4.40
CA ALA A 86 -4.12 -14.80 3.27
C ALA A 86 -4.11 -16.28 3.68
N ALA A 87 -3.42 -16.58 4.80
CA ALA A 87 -3.32 -17.92 5.37
C ALA A 87 -4.60 -18.41 6.07
N VAL A 88 -5.56 -17.52 6.39
CA VAL A 88 -6.81 -17.91 7.06
C VAL A 88 -7.67 -18.79 6.14
N SER A 89 -7.91 -20.03 6.53
CA SER A 89 -8.72 -21.01 5.77
C SER A 89 -9.63 -21.82 6.70
N GLY A 90 -10.51 -22.64 6.12
CA GLY A 90 -11.43 -23.51 6.86
C GLY A 90 -12.77 -22.87 7.25
N PRO A 91 -13.63 -23.60 7.99
CA PRO A 91 -14.91 -23.09 8.48
C PRO A 91 -14.74 -21.81 9.29
N GLY A 92 -15.61 -20.82 9.06
CA GLY A 92 -15.53 -19.51 9.75
C GLY A 92 -14.43 -18.56 9.27
N SER A 93 -13.61 -18.95 8.28
CA SER A 93 -12.55 -18.10 7.70
C SER A 93 -13.04 -16.74 7.23
N GLN A 94 -14.24 -16.66 6.66
CA GLN A 94 -14.83 -15.40 6.18
C GLN A 94 -15.06 -14.39 7.31
N ALA A 95 -15.57 -14.84 8.46
CA ALA A 95 -15.80 -13.97 9.61
C ALA A 95 -14.46 -13.46 10.19
N ARG A 96 -13.50 -14.36 10.36
CA ARG A 96 -12.15 -14.01 10.84
C ARG A 96 -11.44 -13.03 9.90
N ARG A 97 -11.54 -13.24 8.58
CA ARG A 97 -10.97 -12.34 7.58
C ARG A 97 -11.61 -10.95 7.66
N LYS A 98 -12.93 -10.88 7.81
CA LYS A 98 -13.67 -9.62 7.97
C LYS A 98 -13.25 -8.87 9.23
N GLU A 99 -13.06 -9.57 10.35
CA GLU A 99 -12.61 -8.98 11.61
C GLU A 99 -11.20 -8.40 11.51
N HIS A 100 -10.25 -9.16 10.92
CA HIS A 100 -8.89 -8.68 10.70
C HIS A 100 -8.85 -7.45 9.79
N LEU A 101 -9.60 -7.46 8.69
CA LEU A 101 -9.70 -6.29 7.82
C LEU A 101 -10.29 -5.11 8.58
N ARG A 102 -11.36 -5.30 9.36
CA ARG A 102 -11.95 -4.22 10.15
C ARG A 102 -10.94 -3.62 11.14
N ALA A 103 -10.15 -4.46 11.80
CA ALA A 103 -9.11 -4.00 12.72
C ALA A 103 -8.01 -3.21 12.00
N LEU A 104 -7.53 -3.71 10.85
CA LEU A 104 -6.56 -3.00 10.01
C LEU A 104 -7.09 -1.62 9.58
N PHE A 105 -8.33 -1.56 9.10
CA PHE A 105 -8.96 -0.32 8.67
C PHE A 105 -9.20 0.66 9.83
N ALA A 106 -9.53 0.17 11.03
CA ALA A 106 -9.71 1.02 12.21
C ALA A 106 -8.39 1.62 12.72
N ALA A 107 -7.27 0.93 12.50
CA ALA A 107 -5.93 1.42 12.85
C ALA A 107 -5.34 2.35 11.78
N ALA A 108 -5.97 2.43 10.60
CA ALA A 108 -5.53 3.28 9.51
C ALA A 108 -6.19 4.66 9.58
N THR A 109 -5.41 5.71 9.33
CA THR A 109 -5.91 7.06 9.04
C THR A 109 -6.74 7.09 7.75
N GLU A 110 -7.44 8.19 7.49
CA GLU A 110 -8.30 8.30 6.30
C GLU A 110 -7.53 8.07 4.98
N ASP A 111 -6.35 8.67 4.85
CA ASP A 111 -5.52 8.53 3.64
C ASP A 111 -4.96 7.11 3.50
N GLU A 112 -4.55 6.48 4.60
CA GLU A 112 -4.14 5.08 4.63
C GLU A 112 -5.29 4.15 4.26
N GLN A 113 -6.51 4.39 4.76
CA GLN A 113 -7.68 3.61 4.37
C GLN A 113 -7.97 3.74 2.88
N ARG A 114 -7.87 4.94 2.31
CA ARG A 114 -8.08 5.18 0.87
C ARG A 114 -7.05 4.41 0.05
N PHE A 115 -5.79 4.47 0.45
CA PHE A 115 -4.70 3.72 -0.17
C PHE A 115 -4.92 2.20 -0.09
N LEU A 116 -5.22 1.67 1.11
CA LEU A 116 -5.46 0.25 1.34
C LEU A 116 -6.66 -0.26 0.53
N ARG A 117 -7.75 0.52 0.42
CA ARG A 117 -8.89 0.14 -0.44
C ARG A 117 -8.45 -0.01 -1.88
N ALA A 118 -7.76 1.00 -2.43
CA ALA A 118 -7.29 0.96 -3.81
C ALA A 118 -6.33 -0.22 -4.06
N LEU A 119 -5.43 -0.50 -3.11
CA LEU A 119 -4.48 -1.62 -3.19
C LEU A 119 -5.21 -2.97 -3.17
N LEU A 120 -6.15 -3.16 -2.25
CA LEU A 120 -6.89 -4.42 -2.09
C LEU A 120 -7.88 -4.68 -3.23
N THR A 121 -8.40 -3.64 -3.89
CA THR A 121 -9.27 -3.79 -5.07
C THR A 121 -8.50 -3.90 -6.38
N GLY A 122 -7.17 -3.69 -6.37
CA GLY A 122 -6.35 -3.67 -7.59
C GLY A 122 -6.56 -2.41 -8.44
N GLU A 123 -7.11 -1.34 -7.85
CA GLU A 123 -7.39 -0.07 -8.53
C GLU A 123 -6.22 0.93 -8.46
N VAL A 124 -5.09 0.56 -7.83
CA VAL A 124 -3.85 1.34 -7.94
C VAL A 124 -3.40 1.28 -9.40
N ARG A 125 -3.60 2.38 -10.12
CA ARG A 125 -3.55 2.50 -11.59
C ARG A 125 -2.25 1.92 -12.19
N GLN A 126 -2.36 0.74 -12.80
CA GLN A 126 -1.26 -0.13 -13.24
C GLN A 126 -0.56 0.24 -14.57
N GLY A 127 -0.68 1.48 -15.07
CA GLY A 127 -0.22 1.80 -16.44
C GLY A 127 1.05 2.64 -16.52
N ALA A 128 1.10 3.72 -15.76
CA ALA A 128 2.13 4.76 -15.90
C ALA A 128 3.20 4.71 -14.79
N LEU A 129 3.02 3.87 -13.78
CA LEU A 129 3.91 3.79 -12.62
C LEU A 129 5.15 2.94 -12.89
N ASP A 130 5.06 1.82 -13.61
CA ASP A 130 6.20 0.91 -13.81
C ASP A 130 7.37 1.57 -14.55
N ALA A 131 7.11 2.27 -15.66
CA ALA A 131 8.16 2.96 -16.42
C ALA A 131 8.75 4.17 -15.66
N VAL A 132 7.99 4.76 -14.74
CA VAL A 132 8.43 5.90 -13.92
C VAL A 132 9.16 5.42 -12.66
N ALA A 133 8.80 4.24 -12.14
CA ALA A 133 9.46 3.60 -11.01
C ALA A 133 10.89 3.16 -11.36
N ALA A 134 11.12 2.66 -12.58
CA ALA A 134 12.47 2.33 -13.04
C ALA A 134 13.38 3.59 -13.09
N ASP A 135 12.90 4.68 -13.69
CA ASP A 135 13.63 5.97 -13.72
C ASP A 135 13.90 6.49 -12.30
N ALA A 136 12.91 6.35 -11.40
CA ALA A 136 13.02 6.77 -10.01
C ALA A 136 14.03 5.93 -9.21
N LEU A 137 14.07 4.62 -9.44
CA LEU A 137 15.02 3.72 -8.80
C LEU A 137 16.45 4.03 -9.25
N ALA A 138 16.68 4.22 -10.55
CA ALA A 138 17.97 4.64 -11.07
C ALA A 138 18.41 5.97 -10.43
N ARG A 139 17.52 6.96 -10.40
CA ARG A 139 17.77 8.26 -9.76
C ARG A 139 18.02 8.16 -8.24
N ALA A 140 17.40 7.22 -7.55
CA ALA A 140 17.63 6.99 -6.14
C ALA A 140 19.00 6.32 -5.89
N ALA A 141 19.40 5.41 -6.77
CA ALA A 141 20.68 4.69 -6.69
C ALA A 141 21.89 5.56 -7.08
N ASP A 142 21.70 6.55 -7.96
CA ASP A 142 22.75 7.51 -8.38
C ASP A 142 22.94 8.69 -7.38
N ALA A 143 22.26 8.66 -6.22
CA ALA A 143 22.47 9.67 -5.19
C ALA A 143 23.84 9.44 -4.51
N PRO A 144 24.62 10.51 -4.24
CA PRO A 144 25.96 10.43 -3.68
C PRO A 144 26.03 9.87 -2.25
#